data_AF-A0A1D2RGV1-F1
#
_entry.id   AF-A0A1D2RGV1-F1
#
_cell.length_a   1.000
_cell.length_b   1.000
_cell.length_c   1.000
_cell.angle_alpha   90.00
_cell.angle_beta   90.00
_cell.angle_gamma   90.00
#
_symmetry.space_group_name_H-M   'P 1'
#
loop_
_entity.id
_entity.type
_entity.pdbx_description
1 polymer ?
#
loop_
_entity_poly.entity_id
_entity_poly.type
_entity_poly.pdbx_seq_one_letter_code
_entity_poly.pdbx_strand_id
1 'polypeptide(L)'
;MIKDQEFQTKFRGYDPIEVKAYLESIAEEFFELQERCRLHVEDMQLVHEEKSSLEQRNSVMESEVQEARKMAEELRKTRLISEQRLAVSVQETEGLRSQVASLEQEKKGLAEELKEAKNEIQQAEDLLSQEMGEKEDLTRKIELIYEQQREAKQDEVDFKSTLVAAQQFCDSMKEKSQQQAEQLLDGVRAEIEELRRSAHAELIRLPQEIQMLQKKHREAVRAVRNTLESYLHTLEIFPPENDEAPAPVHEENDELFQKIKILEDGALSSEDIEALTKGTRGMNAAFPVDGENLPSTGAGEEN
;
A
#
# COMPACT_ATOMS: atom_id res chain seq x y z
N MET A 1 155.74 -19.48 8.67
CA MET A 1 156.87 -19.98 9.48
C MET A 1 157.68 -21.07 8.75
N ILE A 2 157.80 -21.01 7.41
CA ILE A 2 158.63 -21.91 6.58
C ILE A 2 159.83 -21.17 5.95
N LYS A 3 159.85 -19.82 5.99
CA LYS A 3 160.88 -19.01 5.31
C LYS A 3 162.30 -19.13 5.89
N ASP A 4 162.46 -19.61 7.12
CA ASP A 4 163.76 -19.56 7.84
C ASP A 4 164.32 -20.95 8.20
N GLN A 5 164.11 -21.98 7.37
CA GLN A 5 164.64 -23.31 7.65
C GLN A 5 165.98 -23.55 6.92
N GLU A 6 167.10 -23.40 7.65
CA GLU A 6 168.44 -23.71 7.15
C GLU A 6 168.78 -25.20 7.37
N PHE A 7 168.94 -25.97 6.29
CA PHE A 7 169.37 -27.37 6.37
C PHE A 7 170.89 -27.46 6.56
N GLN A 8 171.35 -27.99 7.70
CA GLN A 8 172.79 -28.11 8.02
C GLN A 8 173.56 -29.19 7.22
N THR A 9 172.88 -29.98 6.39
CA THR A 9 173.50 -31.10 5.66
C THR A 9 173.46 -30.83 4.16
N LYS A 10 174.64 -30.62 3.55
CA LYS A 10 174.77 -30.41 2.10
C LYS A 10 174.48 -31.73 1.38
N PHE A 11 173.28 -31.89 0.84
CA PHE A 11 172.99 -32.97 -0.10
C PHE A 11 173.84 -32.76 -1.36
N ARG A 12 174.79 -33.67 -1.62
CA ARG A 12 175.62 -33.63 -2.84
C ARG A 12 174.71 -33.78 -4.06
N GLY A 13 174.67 -32.75 -4.91
CA GLY A 13 174.00 -32.80 -6.21
C GLY A 13 172.90 -31.75 -6.44
N TYR A 14 172.59 -30.88 -5.47
CA TYR A 14 171.56 -29.84 -5.62
C TYR A 14 172.15 -28.43 -5.53
N ASP A 15 171.67 -27.50 -6.37
CA ASP A 15 172.06 -26.08 -6.37
C ASP A 15 171.31 -25.33 -5.24
N PRO A 16 172.00 -24.71 -4.27
CA PRO A 16 171.36 -23.96 -3.19
C PRO A 16 170.47 -22.80 -3.67
N ILE A 17 170.74 -22.22 -4.84
CA ILE A 17 169.91 -21.14 -5.41
C ILE A 17 168.56 -21.70 -5.88
N GLU A 18 168.59 -22.84 -6.57
CA GLU A 18 167.38 -23.52 -7.07
C GLU A 18 166.52 -24.05 -5.91
N VAL A 19 167.14 -24.62 -4.87
CA VAL A 19 166.45 -25.07 -3.65
C VAL A 19 165.76 -23.89 -2.95
N LYS A 20 166.43 -22.72 -2.86
CA LYS A 20 165.84 -21.52 -2.25
C LYS A 20 164.68 -20.97 -3.07
N ALA A 21 164.83 -20.88 -4.39
CA ALA A 21 163.75 -20.44 -5.29
C ALA A 21 162.53 -21.38 -5.21
N TYR A 22 162.75 -22.70 -5.12
CA TYR A 22 161.69 -23.68 -4.92
C TYR A 22 160.99 -23.52 -3.56
N LEU A 23 161.75 -23.32 -2.47
CA LEU A 23 161.18 -23.07 -1.14
C LEU A 23 160.39 -21.76 -1.07
N GLU A 24 160.83 -20.71 -1.78
CA GLU A 24 160.08 -19.45 -1.92
C GLU A 24 158.76 -19.66 -2.68
N SER A 25 158.79 -20.40 -3.81
CA SER A 25 157.59 -20.77 -4.58
C SER A 25 156.59 -21.58 -3.74
N ILE A 26 157.07 -22.60 -3.01
CA ILE A 26 156.23 -23.38 -2.10
C ILE A 26 155.64 -22.50 -1.01
N ALA A 27 156.43 -21.58 -0.44
CA ALA A 27 155.94 -20.71 0.63
C ALA A 27 154.87 -19.74 0.12
N GLU A 28 154.99 -19.25 -1.11
CA GLU A 28 153.97 -18.43 -1.79
C GLU A 28 152.69 -19.24 -2.06
N GLU A 29 152.80 -20.41 -2.68
CA GLU A 29 151.66 -21.33 -2.89
C GLU A 29 150.98 -21.73 -1.58
N PHE A 30 151.75 -21.99 -0.53
CA PHE A 30 151.23 -22.32 0.79
C PHE A 30 150.48 -21.13 1.41
N PHE A 31 151.01 -19.91 1.27
CA PHE A 31 150.34 -18.70 1.75
C PHE A 31 149.03 -18.45 0.98
N GLU A 32 149.06 -18.56 -0.34
CA GLU A 32 147.86 -18.46 -1.16
C GLU A 32 146.82 -19.51 -0.78
N LEU A 33 147.24 -20.76 -0.59
CA LEU A 33 146.34 -21.84 -0.16
C LEU A 33 145.77 -21.55 1.23
N GLN A 34 146.60 -21.11 2.17
CA GLN A 34 146.16 -20.76 3.52
C GLN A 34 145.15 -19.60 3.50
N GLU A 35 145.38 -18.58 2.68
CA GLU A 35 144.48 -17.44 2.53
C GLU A 35 143.17 -17.85 1.85
N ARG A 36 143.22 -18.71 0.82
CA ARG A 36 142.01 -19.32 0.23
C ARG A 36 141.24 -20.15 1.25
N CYS A 37 141.93 -20.94 2.08
CA CYS A 37 141.29 -21.68 3.17
C CYS A 37 140.62 -20.73 4.18
N ARG A 38 141.27 -19.61 4.53
CA ARG A 38 140.68 -18.59 5.42
C ARG A 38 139.40 -18.01 4.82
N LEU A 39 139.45 -17.58 3.56
CA LEU A 39 138.29 -17.03 2.85
C LEU A 39 137.15 -18.04 2.73
N HIS A 40 137.44 -19.30 2.40
CA HIS A 40 136.41 -20.33 2.33
C HIS A 40 135.76 -20.64 3.68
N VAL A 41 136.51 -20.55 4.78
CA VAL A 41 135.94 -20.70 6.12
C VAL A 41 134.99 -19.53 6.43
N GLU A 42 135.37 -18.30 6.07
CA GLU A 42 134.51 -17.12 6.22
C GLU A 42 133.24 -17.22 5.37
N ASP A 43 133.35 -17.64 4.10
CA ASP A 43 132.19 -17.89 3.22
C ASP A 43 131.28 -18.97 3.80
N MET A 44 131.85 -20.07 4.30
CA MET A 44 131.06 -21.15 4.92
C MET A 44 130.33 -20.67 6.18
N GLN A 45 130.94 -19.78 6.97
CA GLN A 45 130.29 -19.17 8.12
C GLN A 45 129.10 -18.29 7.70
N LEU A 46 129.30 -17.42 6.70
CA LEU A 46 128.22 -16.56 6.19
C LEU A 46 127.04 -17.37 5.64
N VAL A 47 127.32 -18.40 4.83
CA VAL A 47 126.28 -19.29 4.30
C VAL A 47 125.58 -20.06 5.44
N HIS A 48 126.31 -20.44 6.48
CA HIS A 48 125.72 -21.12 7.63
C HIS A 48 124.78 -20.20 8.43
N GLU A 49 125.16 -18.95 8.66
CA GLU A 49 124.33 -17.94 9.32
C GLU A 49 123.07 -17.63 8.50
N GLU A 50 123.21 -17.43 7.18
CA GLU A 50 122.07 -17.22 6.29
C GLU A 50 121.13 -18.43 6.30
N LYS A 51 121.67 -19.64 6.19
CA LYS A 51 120.88 -20.87 6.27
C LYS A 51 120.13 -20.98 7.60
N SER A 52 120.78 -20.68 8.72
CA SER A 52 120.13 -20.71 10.05
C SER A 52 119.01 -19.67 10.14
N SER A 53 119.22 -18.46 9.62
CA SER A 53 118.19 -17.42 9.56
C SER A 53 116.99 -17.83 8.69
N LEU A 54 117.26 -18.43 7.52
CA LEU A 54 116.23 -18.96 6.64
C LEU A 54 115.44 -20.12 7.26
N GLU A 55 116.12 -21.03 7.98
CA GLU A 55 115.47 -22.13 8.71
C GLU A 55 114.56 -21.60 9.81
N GLN A 56 115.00 -20.60 10.58
CA GLN A 56 114.17 -19.93 11.59
C GLN A 56 112.95 -19.26 10.95
N ARG A 57 113.15 -18.50 9.87
CA ARG A 57 112.06 -17.85 9.14
C ARG A 57 111.06 -18.86 8.58
N ASN A 58 111.53 -19.95 7.99
CA ASN A 58 110.68 -21.01 7.47
C ASN A 58 109.86 -21.66 8.58
N SER A 59 110.47 -21.92 9.75
CA SER A 59 109.74 -22.46 10.91
C SER A 59 108.61 -21.53 11.38
N VAL A 60 108.85 -20.21 11.43
CA VAL A 60 107.82 -19.22 11.77
C VAL A 60 106.70 -19.21 10.72
N MET A 61 107.05 -19.15 9.43
CA MET A 61 106.07 -19.16 8.35
C MET A 61 105.23 -20.45 8.35
N GLU A 62 105.82 -21.61 8.64
CA GLU A 62 105.09 -22.87 8.76
C GLU A 62 104.07 -22.82 9.91
N SER A 63 104.44 -22.25 11.06
CA SER A 63 103.53 -22.05 12.19
C SER A 63 102.38 -21.11 11.82
N GLU A 64 102.67 -19.97 11.20
CA GLU A 64 101.66 -19.00 10.75
C GLU A 64 100.69 -19.60 9.73
N VAL A 65 101.20 -20.38 8.77
CA VAL A 65 100.37 -21.10 7.79
C VAL A 65 99.49 -22.14 8.48
N GLN A 66 100.00 -22.85 9.49
CA GLN A 66 99.19 -23.79 10.27
C GLN A 66 98.08 -23.10 11.06
N GLU A 67 98.37 -21.95 11.68
CA GLU A 67 97.38 -21.15 12.39
C GLU A 67 96.30 -20.60 11.44
N ALA A 68 96.70 -20.06 10.29
CA ALA A 68 95.78 -19.59 9.26
C ALA A 68 94.88 -20.72 8.73
N ARG A 69 95.41 -21.94 8.56
CA ARG A 69 94.63 -23.13 8.18
C ARG A 69 93.59 -23.48 9.25
N LYS A 70 93.98 -23.53 10.52
CA LYS A 70 93.04 -23.79 11.63
C LYS A 70 91.94 -22.73 11.68
N MET A 71 92.29 -21.47 11.53
CA MET A 71 91.32 -20.37 11.49
C MET A 71 90.35 -20.50 10.31
N ALA A 72 90.84 -20.83 9.12
CA ALA A 72 90.00 -21.04 7.94
C ALA A 72 89.04 -22.23 8.10
N GLU A 73 89.48 -23.31 8.76
CA GLU A 73 88.63 -24.45 9.09
C GLU A 73 87.51 -24.07 10.07
N GLU A 74 87.82 -23.31 11.13
CA GLU A 74 86.80 -22.83 12.07
C GLU A 74 85.79 -21.86 11.42
N LEU A 75 86.26 -20.96 10.54
CA LEU A 75 85.38 -20.10 9.75
C LEU A 75 84.48 -20.92 8.81
N ARG A 76 84.99 -22.01 8.22
CA ARG A 76 84.18 -22.90 7.40
C ARG A 76 83.10 -23.62 8.22
N LYS A 77 83.43 -24.08 9.43
CA LYS A 77 82.46 -24.73 10.33
C LYS A 77 81.36 -23.75 10.76
N THR A 78 81.72 -22.54 11.18
CA THR A 78 80.73 -21.52 11.59
C THR A 78 79.85 -21.11 10.42
N ARG A 79 80.42 -20.94 9.22
CA ARG A 79 79.65 -20.68 8.00
C ARG A 79 78.66 -21.81 7.71
N LEU A 80 79.08 -23.07 7.77
CA LEU A 80 78.20 -24.22 7.51
C LEU A 80 77.00 -24.26 8.49
N ILE A 81 77.25 -24.01 9.78
CA ILE A 81 76.18 -23.95 10.80
C ILE A 81 75.22 -22.79 10.49
N SER A 82 75.75 -21.63 10.09
CA SER A 82 74.92 -20.48 9.73
C SER A 82 74.07 -20.74 8.48
N GLU A 83 74.62 -21.42 7.47
CA GLU A 83 73.90 -21.81 6.25
C GLU A 83 72.80 -22.82 6.56
N GLN A 84 73.05 -23.80 7.45
CA GLN A 84 72.04 -24.75 7.91
C GLN A 84 70.90 -24.04 8.66
N ARG A 85 71.22 -23.11 9.57
CA ARG A 85 70.21 -22.33 10.30
C ARG A 85 69.39 -21.46 9.34
N LEU A 86 70.03 -20.85 8.35
CA LEU A 86 69.34 -20.05 7.34
C LEU A 86 68.40 -20.93 6.51
N ALA A 87 68.81 -22.13 6.11
CA ALA A 87 67.99 -23.07 5.38
C ALA A 87 66.72 -23.47 6.16
N VAL A 88 66.85 -23.77 7.45
CA VAL A 88 65.68 -24.07 8.32
C VAL A 88 64.74 -22.87 8.41
N SER A 89 65.28 -21.67 8.63
CA SER A 89 64.46 -20.45 8.71
C SER A 89 63.75 -20.14 7.38
N VAL A 90 64.41 -20.36 6.23
CA VAL A 90 63.78 -20.21 4.91
C VAL A 90 62.61 -21.19 4.77
N GLN A 91 62.81 -22.46 5.12
CA GLN A 91 61.75 -23.47 5.07
C GLN A 91 60.56 -23.10 5.97
N GLU A 92 60.80 -22.60 7.17
CA GLU A 92 59.74 -22.10 8.07
C GLU A 92 58.99 -20.93 7.44
N THR A 93 59.70 -19.96 6.83
CA THR A 93 59.06 -18.81 6.17
C THR A 93 58.24 -19.23 4.95
N GLU A 94 58.67 -20.23 4.19
CA GLU A 94 57.92 -20.78 3.06
C GLU A 94 56.65 -21.51 3.53
N GLY A 95 56.75 -22.26 4.64
CA GLY A 95 55.61 -22.90 5.28
C GLY A 95 54.56 -21.90 5.76
N LEU A 96 54.99 -20.85 6.47
CA LEU A 96 54.10 -19.78 6.91
C LEU A 96 53.48 -19.01 5.74
N ARG A 97 54.25 -18.72 4.68
CA ARG A 97 53.71 -18.09 3.46
C ARG A 97 52.61 -18.93 2.81
N SER A 98 52.80 -20.24 2.76
CA SER A 98 51.79 -21.17 2.21
C SER A 98 50.51 -21.18 3.05
N GLN A 99 50.62 -21.13 4.38
CA GLN A 99 49.46 -21.02 5.28
C GLN A 99 48.74 -19.67 5.15
N VAL A 100 49.48 -18.57 5.02
CA VAL A 100 48.89 -17.25 4.78
C VAL A 100 48.11 -17.24 3.47
N ALA A 101 48.68 -17.82 2.39
CA ALA A 101 48.00 -17.90 1.10
C ALA A 101 46.70 -18.72 1.18
N SER A 102 46.67 -19.85 1.91
CA SER A 102 45.43 -20.63 2.07
C SER A 102 44.37 -19.88 2.86
N LEU A 103 44.76 -19.18 3.94
CA LEU A 103 43.84 -18.38 4.75
C LEU A 103 43.30 -17.16 3.98
N GLU A 104 44.11 -16.54 3.12
CA GLU A 104 43.65 -15.45 2.24
C GLU A 104 42.60 -15.95 1.24
N GLN A 105 42.78 -17.14 0.69
CA GLN A 105 41.80 -17.76 -0.21
C GLN A 105 40.49 -18.10 0.52
N GLU A 106 40.57 -18.68 1.73
CA GLU A 106 39.39 -18.96 2.56
C GLU A 106 38.64 -17.68 2.93
N LYS A 107 39.36 -16.64 3.37
CA LYS A 107 38.79 -15.32 3.67
C LYS A 107 38.08 -14.72 2.45
N LYS A 108 38.64 -14.90 1.25
CA LYS A 108 38.01 -14.45 0.01
C LYS A 108 36.71 -15.21 -0.26
N GLY A 109 36.71 -16.54 -0.10
CA GLY A 109 35.50 -17.36 -0.23
C GLY A 109 34.40 -16.93 0.75
N LEU A 110 34.74 -16.79 2.04
CA LEU A 110 33.80 -16.32 3.06
C LEU A 110 33.27 -14.90 2.78
N ALA A 111 34.07 -14.02 2.17
CA ALA A 111 33.63 -12.69 1.79
C ALA A 111 32.64 -12.70 0.63
N GLU A 112 32.80 -13.62 -0.33
CA GLU A 112 31.86 -13.84 -1.44
C GLU A 112 30.54 -14.42 -0.90
N GLU A 113 30.59 -15.45 -0.05
CA GLU A 113 29.41 -16.03 0.61
C GLU A 113 28.64 -14.98 1.45
N LEU A 114 29.36 -14.14 2.20
CA LEU A 114 28.74 -13.07 2.99
C LEU A 114 28.05 -12.03 2.10
N LYS A 115 28.63 -11.73 0.93
CA LYS A 115 28.01 -10.84 -0.05
C LYS A 115 26.74 -11.46 -0.65
N GLU A 116 26.75 -12.74 -0.97
CA GLU A 116 25.59 -13.48 -1.47
C GLU A 116 24.46 -13.49 -0.43
N ALA A 117 24.75 -13.90 0.81
CA ALA A 117 23.77 -13.91 1.91
C ALA A 117 23.17 -12.52 2.17
N LYS A 118 23.97 -11.44 2.07
CA LYS A 118 23.45 -10.07 2.18
C LYS A 118 22.49 -9.71 1.05
N ASN A 119 22.78 -10.11 -0.18
CA ASN A 119 21.88 -9.87 -1.30
C ASN A 119 20.56 -10.64 -1.14
N GLU A 120 20.61 -11.88 -0.65
CA GLU A 120 19.40 -12.67 -0.35
C GLU A 120 18.56 -12.03 0.75
N ILE A 121 19.19 -11.53 1.82
CA ILE A 121 18.50 -10.79 2.89
C ILE A 121 17.84 -9.53 2.32
N GLN A 122 18.55 -8.74 1.51
CA GLN A 122 17.98 -7.54 0.90
C GLN A 122 16.76 -7.87 0.02
N GLN A 123 16.86 -8.92 -0.80
CA GLN A 123 15.72 -9.37 -1.62
C GLN A 123 14.53 -9.80 -0.76
N ALA A 124 14.78 -10.50 0.35
CA ALA A 124 13.73 -10.89 1.28
C ALA A 124 13.09 -9.68 2.00
N GLU A 125 13.88 -8.67 2.35
CA GLU A 125 13.38 -7.41 2.91
C GLU A 125 12.52 -6.63 1.92
N ASP A 126 12.93 -6.55 0.65
CA ASP A 126 12.18 -5.89 -0.41
C ASP A 126 10.82 -6.59 -0.64
N LEU A 127 10.81 -7.93 -0.70
CA LEU A 127 9.59 -8.73 -0.82
C LEU A 127 8.68 -8.55 0.41
N LEU A 128 9.25 -8.55 1.62
CA LEU A 128 8.47 -8.32 2.83
C LEU A 128 7.84 -6.92 2.83
N SER A 129 8.55 -5.90 2.33
CA SER A 129 8.01 -4.55 2.20
C SER A 129 6.84 -4.48 1.21
N GLN A 130 6.91 -5.24 0.11
CA GLN A 130 5.80 -5.33 -0.86
C GLN A 130 4.57 -5.99 -0.24
N GLU A 131 4.75 -7.16 0.38
CA GLU A 131 3.68 -7.91 1.05
C GLU A 131 3.04 -7.10 2.20
N MET A 132 3.84 -6.33 2.94
CA MET A 132 3.33 -5.43 3.97
C MET A 132 2.46 -4.31 3.36
N GLY A 133 2.87 -3.73 2.23
CA GLY A 133 2.06 -2.76 1.50
C GLY A 133 0.72 -3.35 1.02
N GLU A 134 0.75 -4.53 0.41
CA GLU A 134 -0.47 -5.22 -0.03
C GLU A 134 -1.40 -5.57 1.14
N LYS A 135 -0.84 -6.02 2.26
CA LYS A 135 -1.60 -6.29 3.48
C LYS A 135 -2.29 -5.03 4.00
N GLU A 136 -1.62 -3.88 3.99
CA GLU A 136 -2.23 -2.61 4.38
C GLU A 136 -3.38 -2.23 3.46
N ASP A 137 -3.20 -2.35 2.14
CA ASP A 137 -4.25 -2.03 1.15
C ASP A 137 -5.46 -2.96 1.28
N LEU A 138 -5.23 -4.26 1.48
CA LEU A 138 -6.30 -5.23 1.76
C LEU A 138 -7.02 -4.91 3.07
N THR A 139 -6.29 -4.50 4.11
CA THR A 139 -6.88 -4.11 5.40
C THR A 139 -7.79 -2.89 5.23
N ARG A 140 -7.33 -1.85 4.53
CA ARG A 140 -8.15 -0.66 4.21
C ARG A 140 -9.39 -1.03 3.39
N LYS A 141 -9.27 -1.95 2.43
CA LYS A 141 -10.41 -2.41 1.62
C LYS A 141 -11.43 -3.18 2.45
N ILE A 142 -10.97 -4.01 3.38
CA ILE A 142 -11.82 -4.74 4.32
C ILE A 142 -12.58 -3.75 5.22
N GLU A 143 -11.91 -2.74 5.76
CA GLU A 143 -12.54 -1.69 6.57
C GLU A 143 -13.64 -0.94 5.79
N LEU A 144 -13.36 -0.55 4.55
CA LEU A 144 -14.34 0.12 3.68
C LEU A 144 -15.58 -0.76 3.44
N ILE A 145 -15.39 -2.04 3.16
CA ILE A 145 -16.50 -2.98 2.94
C ILE A 145 -17.31 -3.17 4.23
N TYR A 146 -16.65 -3.23 5.39
CA TYR A 146 -17.36 -3.33 6.67
C TYR A 146 -18.21 -2.08 6.96
N GLU A 147 -17.72 -0.89 6.64
CA GLU A 147 -18.49 0.35 6.83
C GLU A 147 -19.70 0.39 5.86
N GLN A 148 -19.50 0.05 4.59
CA GLN A 148 -20.61 -0.06 3.62
C GLN A 148 -21.66 -1.10 4.06
N GLN A 149 -21.22 -2.24 4.60
CA GLN A 149 -22.15 -3.25 5.11
C GLN A 149 -22.92 -2.74 6.34
N ARG A 150 -22.29 -1.90 7.17
CA ARG A 150 -22.92 -1.28 8.33
C ARG A 150 -23.98 -0.26 7.91
N GLU A 151 -23.66 0.61 6.95
CA GLU A 151 -24.60 1.58 6.37
C GLU A 151 -25.80 0.87 5.75
N ALA A 152 -25.57 -0.13 4.88
CA ALA A 152 -26.65 -0.89 4.26
C ALA A 152 -27.57 -1.60 5.27
N LYS A 153 -27.00 -2.12 6.38
CA LYS A 153 -27.80 -2.70 7.47
C LYS A 153 -28.62 -1.66 8.21
N GLN A 154 -28.08 -0.46 8.41
CA GLN A 154 -28.80 0.65 9.03
C GLN A 154 -29.96 1.09 8.13
N ASP A 155 -29.72 1.26 6.84
CA ASP A 155 -30.75 1.57 5.84
C ASP A 155 -31.86 0.50 5.81
N GLU A 156 -31.50 -0.79 5.92
CA GLU A 156 -32.47 -1.88 6.01
C GLU A 156 -33.37 -1.76 7.25
N VAL A 157 -32.80 -1.37 8.40
CA VAL A 157 -33.56 -1.14 9.64
C VAL A 157 -34.50 0.06 9.48
N ASP A 158 -34.02 1.16 8.91
CA ASP A 158 -34.82 2.37 8.71
C ASP A 158 -35.94 2.15 7.68
N PHE A 159 -35.66 1.38 6.64
CA PHE A 159 -36.67 0.94 5.66
C PHE A 159 -37.74 0.05 6.31
N LYS A 160 -37.34 -0.91 7.15
CA LYS A 160 -38.29 -1.75 7.91
C LYS A 160 -39.17 -0.89 8.84
N SER A 161 -38.59 0.08 9.54
CA SER A 161 -39.33 1.01 10.40
C SER A 161 -40.35 1.82 9.61
N THR A 162 -39.95 2.35 8.44
CA THR A 162 -40.83 3.08 7.53
C THR A 162 -41.96 2.21 6.99
N LEU A 163 -41.68 0.95 6.67
CA LEU A 163 -42.67 0.00 6.17
C LEU A 163 -43.71 -0.35 7.25
N VAL A 164 -43.27 -0.51 8.52
CA VAL A 164 -44.17 -0.67 9.66
C VAL A 164 -45.03 0.57 9.87
N ALA A 165 -44.46 1.77 9.79
CA ALA A 165 -45.21 3.03 9.90
C ALA A 165 -46.25 3.18 8.77
N ALA A 166 -45.89 2.86 7.53
CA ALA A 166 -46.81 2.86 6.39
C ALA A 166 -47.94 1.83 6.57
N GLN A 167 -47.62 0.64 7.11
CA GLN A 167 -48.63 -0.38 7.42
C GLN A 167 -49.60 0.11 8.50
N GLN A 168 -49.09 0.66 9.60
CA GLN A 168 -49.92 1.24 10.67
C GLN A 168 -50.78 2.40 10.16
N PHE A 169 -50.26 3.22 9.25
CA PHE A 169 -51.01 4.29 8.59
C PHE A 169 -52.16 3.74 7.74
N CYS A 170 -51.91 2.72 6.91
CA CYS A 170 -52.93 2.04 6.12
C CYS A 170 -54.02 1.41 7.01
N ASP A 171 -53.63 0.75 8.10
CA ASP A 171 -54.58 0.16 9.05
C ASP A 171 -55.44 1.23 9.73
N SER A 172 -54.82 2.32 10.19
CA SER A 172 -55.52 3.48 10.77
C SER A 172 -56.45 4.16 9.76
N MET A 173 -56.05 4.26 8.50
CA MET A 173 -56.88 4.81 7.42
C MET A 173 -58.07 3.90 7.13
N LYS A 174 -57.85 2.58 7.11
CA LYS A 174 -58.91 1.58 6.92
C LYS A 174 -59.91 1.63 8.08
N GLU A 175 -59.43 1.70 9.31
CA GLU A 175 -60.28 1.84 10.50
C GLU A 175 -61.09 3.14 10.46
N LYS A 176 -60.45 4.29 10.18
CA LYS A 176 -61.16 5.57 10.03
C LYS A 176 -62.18 5.54 8.90
N SER A 177 -61.84 4.92 7.77
CA SER A 177 -62.77 4.77 6.64
C SER A 177 -63.95 3.87 7.00
N GLN A 178 -63.74 2.81 7.79
CA GLN A 178 -64.82 1.95 8.30
C GLN A 178 -65.72 2.73 9.26
N GLN A 179 -65.15 3.46 10.22
CA GLN A 179 -65.90 4.31 11.15
C GLN A 179 -66.71 5.39 10.42
N GLN A 180 -66.12 6.05 9.42
CA GLN A 180 -66.83 7.05 8.60
C GLN A 180 -67.96 6.41 7.78
N ALA A 181 -67.74 5.23 7.21
CA ALA A 181 -68.78 4.50 6.49
C ALA A 181 -69.93 4.06 7.42
N GLU A 182 -69.62 3.62 8.64
CA GLU A 182 -70.61 3.31 9.67
C GLU A 182 -71.41 4.55 10.08
N GLN A 183 -70.74 5.67 10.36
CA GLN A 183 -71.40 6.95 10.67
C GLN A 183 -72.30 7.42 9.52
N LEU A 184 -71.87 7.25 8.27
CA LEU A 184 -72.68 7.58 7.10
C LEU A 184 -73.91 6.68 7.02
N LEU A 185 -73.77 5.37 7.23
CA LEU A 185 -74.89 4.42 7.26
C LEU A 185 -75.88 4.73 8.39
N ASP A 186 -75.38 5.09 9.57
CA ASP A 186 -76.22 5.48 10.70
C ASP A 186 -76.95 6.81 10.43
N GLY A 187 -76.27 7.78 9.79
CA GLY A 187 -76.89 9.02 9.31
C GLY A 187 -78.01 8.74 8.30
N VAL A 188 -77.73 7.94 7.27
CA VAL A 188 -78.72 7.52 6.27
C VAL A 188 -79.89 6.77 6.92
N ARG A 189 -79.63 5.91 7.91
CA ARG A 189 -80.70 5.22 8.67
C ARG A 189 -81.57 6.21 9.44
N ALA A 190 -80.97 7.21 10.09
CA ALA A 190 -81.70 8.24 10.81
C ALA A 190 -82.58 9.08 9.85
N GLU A 191 -82.04 9.46 8.69
CA GLU A 191 -82.79 10.16 7.63
C GLU A 191 -83.96 9.31 7.10
N ILE A 192 -83.74 7.99 6.87
CA ILE A 192 -84.81 7.07 6.47
C ILE A 192 -85.89 6.98 7.55
N GLU A 193 -85.51 6.90 8.83
CA GLU A 193 -86.48 6.87 9.93
C GLU A 193 -87.25 8.19 10.07
N GLU A 194 -86.59 9.33 9.85
CA GLU A 194 -87.25 10.64 9.81
C GLU A 194 -88.22 10.74 8.65
N LEU A 195 -87.79 10.33 7.44
CA LEU A 195 -88.65 10.27 6.26
C LEU A 195 -89.84 9.33 6.50
N ARG A 196 -89.62 8.19 7.16
CA ARG A 196 -90.69 7.25 7.53
C ARG A 196 -91.67 7.88 8.51
N ARG A 197 -91.20 8.60 9.53
CA ARG A 197 -92.04 9.33 10.48
C ARG A 197 -92.85 10.43 9.78
N SER A 198 -92.21 11.21 8.91
CA SER A 198 -92.86 12.25 8.11
C SER A 198 -93.96 11.64 7.23
N ALA A 199 -93.64 10.59 6.47
CA ALA A 199 -94.59 9.87 5.64
C ALA A 199 -95.76 9.28 6.46
N HIS A 200 -95.50 8.75 7.66
CA HIS A 200 -96.56 8.29 8.56
C HIS A 200 -97.44 9.44 9.07
N ALA A 201 -96.86 10.58 9.42
CA ALA A 201 -97.60 11.77 9.82
C ALA A 201 -98.50 12.28 8.68
N GLU A 202 -97.98 12.33 7.46
CA GLU A 202 -98.77 12.66 6.26
C GLU A 202 -99.88 11.63 6.00
N LEU A 203 -99.59 10.34 6.14
CA LEU A 203 -100.58 9.27 5.97
C LEU A 203 -101.72 9.36 6.99
N ILE A 204 -101.47 9.87 8.21
CA ILE A 204 -102.52 10.14 9.21
C ILE A 204 -103.29 11.44 8.88
N ARG A 205 -102.59 12.47 8.39
CA ARG A 205 -103.20 13.76 8.02
C ARG A 205 -104.13 13.65 6.82
N LEU A 206 -103.71 12.93 5.76
CA LEU A 206 -104.44 12.83 4.49
C LEU A 206 -105.90 12.34 4.66
N PRO A 207 -106.21 11.27 5.43
CA PRO A 207 -107.59 10.86 5.70
C PRO A 207 -108.43 11.93 6.41
N GLN A 208 -107.84 12.66 7.37
CA GLN A 208 -108.54 13.74 8.07
C GLN A 208 -108.86 14.90 7.11
N GLU A 209 -107.91 15.23 6.24
CA GLU A 209 -108.07 16.23 5.21
C GLU A 209 -109.12 15.82 4.16
N ILE A 210 -109.11 14.55 3.74
CA ILE A 210 -110.16 13.95 2.89
C ILE A 210 -111.53 14.02 3.57
N GLN A 211 -111.64 13.72 4.86
CA GLN A 211 -112.90 13.83 5.60
C GLN A 211 -113.40 15.28 5.69
N MET A 212 -112.50 16.24 5.94
CA MET A 212 -112.84 17.67 5.91
C MET A 212 -113.28 18.11 4.53
N LEU A 213 -112.58 17.69 3.47
CA LEU A 213 -112.95 17.95 2.07
C LEU A 213 -114.31 17.33 1.72
N GLN A 214 -114.58 16.09 2.15
CA GLN A 214 -115.88 15.45 1.98
C GLN A 214 -116.98 16.17 2.75
N LYS A 215 -116.69 16.70 3.95
CA LYS A 215 -117.63 17.54 4.70
C LYS A 215 -117.92 18.85 3.96
N LYS A 216 -116.89 19.57 3.51
CA LYS A 216 -117.02 20.78 2.69
C LYS A 216 -117.76 20.50 1.39
N HIS A 217 -117.49 19.38 0.72
CA HIS A 217 -118.21 18.95 -0.48
C HIS A 217 -119.69 18.69 -0.16
N ARG A 218 -120.02 17.98 0.92
CA ARG A 218 -121.42 17.79 1.35
C ARG A 218 -122.11 19.10 1.70
N GLU A 219 -121.40 20.04 2.32
CA GLU A 219 -121.89 21.38 2.63
C GLU A 219 -122.12 22.20 1.37
N ALA A 220 -121.20 22.15 0.40
CA ALA A 220 -121.33 22.81 -0.89
C ALA A 220 -122.48 22.21 -1.71
N VAL A 221 -122.60 20.88 -1.76
CA VAL A 221 -123.75 20.20 -2.39
C VAL A 221 -125.05 20.58 -1.70
N ARG A 222 -125.08 20.68 -0.36
CA ARG A 222 -126.25 21.18 0.37
C ARG A 222 -126.53 22.64 0.07
N ALA A 223 -125.51 23.50 -0.01
CA ALA A 223 -125.68 24.90 -0.34
C ALA A 223 -126.24 25.07 -1.75
N VAL A 224 -125.71 24.34 -2.74
CA VAL A 224 -126.22 24.31 -4.11
C VAL A 224 -127.65 23.76 -4.14
N ARG A 225 -127.92 22.68 -3.42
CA ARG A 225 -129.28 22.12 -3.30
C ARG A 225 -130.24 23.13 -2.68
N ASN A 226 -129.85 23.82 -1.61
CA ASN A 226 -130.65 24.86 -0.96
C ASN A 226 -130.86 26.06 -1.89
N THR A 227 -129.85 26.48 -2.67
CA THR A 227 -130.03 27.54 -3.67
C THR A 227 -130.97 27.08 -4.78
N LEU A 228 -130.86 25.85 -5.26
CA LEU A 228 -131.77 25.29 -6.26
C LEU A 228 -133.18 25.15 -5.71
N GLU A 229 -133.36 24.66 -4.49
CA GLU A 229 -134.65 24.61 -3.79
C GLU A 229 -135.20 26.01 -3.52
N SER A 230 -134.35 27.01 -3.24
CA SER A 230 -134.79 28.41 -3.16
C SER A 230 -135.22 28.95 -4.53
N TYR A 231 -134.52 28.61 -5.62
CA TYR A 231 -134.92 28.97 -6.97
C TYR A 231 -136.21 28.24 -7.39
N LEU A 232 -136.36 26.98 -7.01
CA LEU A 232 -137.56 26.17 -7.27
C LEU A 232 -138.75 26.72 -6.48
N HIS A 233 -138.55 27.12 -5.23
CA HIS A 233 -139.56 27.81 -4.42
C HIS A 233 -139.91 29.19 -4.98
N THR A 234 -138.93 29.93 -5.50
CA THR A 234 -139.15 31.22 -6.17
C THR A 234 -139.94 31.05 -7.47
N LEU A 235 -139.69 29.95 -8.21
CA LEU A 235 -140.42 29.57 -9.42
C LEU A 235 -141.82 29.01 -9.10
N GLU A 236 -142.03 28.37 -7.95
CA GLU A 236 -143.34 27.88 -7.49
C GLU A 236 -144.26 29.01 -6.99
N ILE A 237 -143.71 30.15 -6.53
CA ILE A 237 -144.48 31.32 -6.06
C ILE A 237 -144.97 32.21 -7.22
N PHE A 238 -144.48 32.04 -8.45
CA PHE A 238 -144.88 32.85 -9.60
C PHE A 238 -145.09 32.05 -10.90
N PRO A 239 -146.36 31.76 -11.26
CA PRO A 239 -146.81 31.67 -12.65
C PRO A 239 -147.85 32.77 -12.97
N PRO A 240 -148.16 33.15 -14.23
CA PRO A 240 -147.42 33.13 -15.51
C PRO A 240 -147.53 34.48 -16.32
N GLU A 241 -147.11 34.46 -17.61
CA GLU A 241 -147.58 35.25 -18.80
C GLU A 241 -146.91 36.56 -19.30
N ASN A 242 -146.37 36.42 -20.53
CA ASN A 242 -146.45 37.24 -21.77
C ASN A 242 -145.79 38.64 -21.97
N ASP A 243 -145.09 38.66 -23.11
CA ASP A 243 -144.93 39.71 -24.14
C ASP A 243 -143.66 40.59 -24.23
N GLU A 244 -143.01 40.41 -25.40
CA GLU A 244 -142.30 41.36 -26.27
C GLU A 244 -140.83 41.76 -26.01
N ALA A 245 -140.01 41.40 -27.01
CA ALA A 245 -138.62 41.79 -27.27
C ALA A 245 -138.51 43.27 -27.73
N PRO A 246 -137.32 43.94 -27.75
CA PRO A 246 -136.16 43.56 -28.58
C PRO A 246 -134.73 43.82 -28.01
N ALA A 247 -133.80 42.90 -28.35
CA ALA A 247 -132.38 42.99 -28.84
C ALA A 247 -131.48 44.24 -28.56
N PRO A 248 -130.14 44.19 -28.85
CA PRO A 248 -129.08 43.16 -28.67
C PRO A 248 -127.75 43.76 -28.05
N VAL A 249 -126.61 43.05 -28.20
CA VAL A 249 -125.18 43.43 -27.95
C VAL A 249 -124.72 43.41 -26.47
N HIS A 250 -123.74 42.64 -26.00
CA HIS A 250 -122.44 42.22 -26.57
C HIS A 250 -122.04 40.80 -26.13
N GLU A 251 -121.55 40.04 -27.11
CA GLU A 251 -120.59 38.94 -26.96
C GLU A 251 -119.31 39.44 -26.26
N GLU A 252 -118.65 38.56 -25.49
CA GLU A 252 -117.20 38.27 -25.62
C GLU A 252 -116.76 37.19 -24.59
N ASN A 253 -116.44 36.01 -25.14
CA ASN A 253 -115.25 35.18 -24.87
C ASN A 253 -115.17 34.47 -23.50
N ASP A 254 -115.39 33.17 -23.37
CA ASP A 254 -114.78 32.05 -24.10
C ASP A 254 -113.25 32.16 -24.27
N GLU A 255 -112.50 32.36 -23.17
CA GLU A 255 -111.01 32.25 -23.24
C GLU A 255 -110.25 32.06 -21.92
N LEU A 256 -110.68 31.19 -20.99
CA LEU A 256 -109.81 30.82 -19.84
C LEU A 256 -109.70 29.33 -19.52
N PHE A 257 -109.94 28.48 -20.51
CA PHE A 257 -109.40 27.12 -20.53
C PHE A 257 -108.24 27.06 -21.53
N GLN A 258 -107.04 27.48 -21.09
CA GLN A 258 -105.81 27.13 -21.78
C GLN A 258 -104.87 26.32 -20.89
N LYS A 259 -104.85 25.02 -21.23
CA LYS A 259 -103.68 24.13 -21.27
C LYS A 259 -102.98 23.83 -19.95
N ILE A 260 -103.49 22.78 -19.30
CA ILE A 260 -102.62 21.65 -18.94
C ILE A 260 -102.03 21.11 -20.25
N LYS A 261 -100.73 21.33 -20.48
CA LYS A 261 -99.92 20.44 -21.33
C LYS A 261 -99.09 19.58 -20.40
N ILE A 262 -99.56 18.35 -20.23
CA ILE A 262 -98.71 17.21 -19.92
C ILE A 262 -97.68 17.12 -21.06
N LEU A 263 -96.39 17.19 -20.73
CA LEU A 263 -95.32 16.65 -21.55
C LEU A 263 -94.92 15.34 -20.87
N GLU A 264 -95.55 14.29 -21.36
CA GLU A 264 -95.11 12.91 -21.30
C GLU A 264 -94.05 12.78 -22.41
N ASP A 265 -92.77 12.73 -22.02
CA ASP A 265 -91.77 11.80 -22.57
C ASP A 265 -90.38 12.14 -22.02
N GLY A 266 -89.74 11.11 -21.47
CA GLY A 266 -88.40 11.19 -20.89
C GLY A 266 -87.32 11.39 -21.94
N ALA A 267 -86.50 12.42 -21.74
CA ALA A 267 -85.07 12.41 -22.05
C ALA A 267 -84.39 13.54 -21.27
N LEU A 268 -83.43 13.18 -20.43
CA LEU A 268 -82.53 14.11 -19.75
C LEU A 268 -81.60 14.75 -20.78
N SER A 269 -81.57 16.09 -20.85
CA SER A 269 -80.56 16.82 -21.63
C SER A 269 -79.29 17.06 -20.81
N SER A 270 -78.18 16.83 -21.48
CA SER A 270 -76.79 16.82 -21.03
C SER A 270 -76.23 18.24 -20.77
N GLU A 271 -76.66 18.93 -19.71
CA GLU A 271 -76.11 20.28 -19.40
C GLU A 271 -75.60 20.52 -17.96
N ASP A 272 -75.60 19.52 -17.06
CA ASP A 272 -75.19 19.73 -15.66
C ASP A 272 -73.84 19.10 -15.22
N ILE A 273 -72.97 18.66 -16.15
CA ILE A 273 -71.67 18.04 -15.77
C ILE A 273 -70.50 19.05 -15.77
N GLU A 274 -70.72 20.32 -16.11
CA GLU A 274 -69.62 21.31 -16.27
C GLU A 274 -69.50 22.35 -15.13
N ALA A 275 -70.00 22.07 -13.94
CA ALA A 275 -70.00 23.02 -12.81
C ALA A 275 -69.15 22.65 -11.57
N LEU A 276 -68.23 21.67 -11.63
CA LEU A 276 -67.46 21.26 -10.43
C LEU A 276 -65.94 21.03 -10.59
N THR A 277 -65.32 21.39 -11.72
CA THR A 277 -63.86 21.20 -11.95
C THR A 277 -63.01 22.48 -11.92
N LYS A 278 -63.53 23.60 -11.42
CA LYS A 278 -62.74 24.83 -11.21
C LYS A 278 -62.77 25.30 -9.76
N GLY A 279 -61.82 24.80 -8.97
CA GLY A 279 -61.59 25.36 -7.64
C GLY A 279 -60.60 24.60 -6.77
N THR A 280 -59.32 24.57 -7.13
CA THR A 280 -58.17 24.66 -6.18
C THR A 280 -56.85 24.58 -6.96
N ARG A 281 -56.39 25.77 -7.38
CA ARG A 281 -55.10 25.99 -8.02
C ARG A 281 -54.05 26.18 -6.91
N GLY A 282 -53.18 25.19 -6.77
CA GLY A 282 -51.74 25.37 -6.56
C GLY A 282 -51.26 25.82 -5.17
N MET A 283 -50.96 24.84 -4.30
CA MET A 283 -49.89 24.96 -3.32
C MET A 283 -48.89 23.81 -3.51
N ASN A 284 -47.62 24.21 -3.68
CA ASN A 284 -46.39 23.53 -3.25
C ASN A 284 -46.03 22.13 -3.77
N ALA A 285 -45.17 22.13 -4.79
CA ALA A 285 -44.02 21.26 -5.00
C ALA A 285 -43.07 22.06 -5.93
N ALA A 286 -41.74 22.02 -5.95
CA ALA A 286 -40.75 21.15 -5.36
C ALA A 286 -39.37 21.74 -5.80
N PHE A 287 -38.36 21.63 -4.93
CA PHE A 287 -36.91 21.53 -5.23
C PHE A 287 -36.15 22.66 -5.95
N PRO A 288 -35.09 23.22 -5.32
CA PRO A 288 -33.98 23.83 -6.04
C PRO A 288 -33.04 22.75 -6.58
N VAL A 289 -32.65 22.91 -7.84
CA VAL A 289 -31.56 22.19 -8.50
C VAL A 289 -30.27 22.97 -8.20
N ASP A 290 -29.51 22.51 -7.22
CA ASP A 290 -28.07 22.79 -7.12
C ASP A 290 -27.39 21.59 -7.83
N GLY A 291 -26.68 21.76 -8.93
CA GLY A 291 -25.53 22.66 -9.03
C GLY A 291 -24.29 21.78 -9.02
N GLU A 292 -24.12 20.98 -10.08
CA GLU A 292 -22.88 20.27 -10.36
C GLU A 292 -21.74 21.29 -10.43
N ASN A 293 -20.83 21.23 -9.46
CA ASN A 293 -19.56 21.92 -9.51
C ASN A 293 -18.46 20.91 -9.22
N LEU A 294 -17.88 20.39 -10.30
CA LEU A 294 -16.53 19.83 -10.33
C LEU A 294 -15.54 20.94 -9.92
N PRO A 295 -14.42 20.56 -9.28
CA PRO A 295 -13.17 20.77 -9.99
C PRO A 295 -12.32 19.50 -10.06
N SER A 296 -11.99 19.22 -11.31
CA SER A 296 -10.78 18.56 -11.81
C SER A 296 -9.51 19.32 -11.41
N THR A 297 -8.37 18.64 -11.56
CA THR A 297 -6.96 19.07 -11.38
C THR A 297 -6.48 19.05 -9.92
N GLY A 298 -5.35 18.45 -9.55
CA GLY A 298 -4.18 17.94 -10.27
C GLY A 298 -3.09 17.78 -9.18
N ALA A 299 -2.42 16.62 -9.11
CA ALA A 299 -1.04 16.44 -9.58
C ALA A 299 0.03 17.12 -8.70
N GLY A 300 1.07 16.35 -8.35
CA GLY A 300 2.30 16.81 -7.66
C GLY A 300 2.65 15.92 -6.47
N GLU A 301 3.25 14.73 -6.65
CA GLU A 301 4.68 14.47 -6.93
C GLU A 301 5.67 14.99 -5.87
N GLU A 302 6.45 14.01 -5.36
CA GLU A 302 7.89 14.07 -5.05
C GLU A 302 8.39 14.92 -3.86
N ASN A 303 8.73 14.24 -2.76
CA ASN A 303 10.10 13.77 -2.46
C ASN A 303 10.14 12.93 -1.17
#